data_AF-A0A2T0K287-F1
#
_entry.id   AF-A0A2T0K287-F1
#
_cell.length_a   1.000
_cell.length_b   1.000
_cell.length_c   1.000
_cell.angle_alpha   90.00
_cell.angle_beta   90.00
_cell.angle_gamma   90.00
#
_symmetry.space_group_name_H-M   'P 1'
#
loop_
_entity.id
_entity.type
_entity.pdbx_description
1 polymer ?
#
loop_
_entity_poly.entity_id
_entity_poly.type
_entity_poly.pdbx_seq_one_letter_code
_entity_poly.pdbx_strand_id
1 'polypeptide(L)' 'MRITAGTVADGIREQLFMVGDIPGVLWTPAEGSGPRPLVLIGHGG' A
#
# COMPACT_ATOMS: atom_id res chain seq x y z
N MET A 1 -0.05 11.67 4.19
CA MET A 1 0.30 10.24 4.04
C MET A 1 1.79 10.08 4.32
N ARG A 2 2.18 9.14 5.18
CA ARG A 2 3.58 8.79 5.47
C ARG A 2 3.73 7.27 5.43
N ILE A 3 4.72 6.76 4.70
CA ILE A 3 5.10 5.33 4.75
C ILE A 3 5.89 5.07 6.04
N THR A 4 5.61 3.97 6.72
CA THR A 4 6.24 3.60 8.01
C THR A 4 7.07 2.32 7.93
N ALA A 5 6.72 1.40 7.03
CA ALA A 5 7.47 0.18 6.76
C ALA A 5 7.20 -0.31 5.33
N GLY A 6 8.05 -1.21 4.81
CA GLY A 6 7.78 -1.88 3.55
C GLY A 6 8.50 -3.21 3.41
N THR A 7 7.87 -4.13 2.70
CA THR A 7 8.39 -5.45 2.36
C THR A 7 8.13 -5.74 0.89
N VAL A 8 8.88 -6.68 0.31
CA VAL A 8 8.62 -7.20 -1.03
C VAL A 8 8.61 -8.71 -0.95
N ALA A 9 7.54 -9.32 -1.42
CA ALA A 9 7.38 -10.77 -1.50
C ALA A 9 6.55 -11.10 -2.75
N ASP A 10 6.90 -12.17 -3.46
CA ASP A 10 6.15 -12.69 -4.60
C ASP A 10 5.80 -11.64 -5.68
N GLY A 11 6.73 -10.71 -5.93
CA GLY A 11 6.54 -9.64 -6.92
C GLY A 11 5.58 -8.53 -6.49
N ILE A 12 5.13 -8.52 -5.23
CA ILE A 12 4.29 -7.49 -4.64
C ILE A 12 5.12 -6.70 -3.62
N ARG A 13 5.01 -5.38 -3.69
CA ARG A 13 5.51 -4.45 -2.69
C ARG A 13 4.38 -4.10 -1.75
N GLU A 14 4.55 -4.40 -0.47
CA GLU A 14 3.66 -4.01 0.60
C GLU A 14 4.26 -2.81 1.35
N GLN A 15 3.48 -1.77 1.58
CA GLN A 15 3.91 -0.59 2.31
C GLN A 15 2.87 -0.20 3.35
N LEU A 16 3.26 -0.24 4.63
CA LEU A 16 2.46 0.31 5.70
C LEU A 16 2.52 1.84 5.63
N PHE A 17 1.36 2.49 5.79
CA PHE A 17 1.27 3.94 5.77
C PHE A 17 0.31 4.48 6.83
N MET A 18 0.48 5.75 7.17
CA MET A 18 -0.44 6.52 8.02
C MET A 18 -0.98 7.73 7.25
N VAL A 19 -2.29 7.98 7.37
CA VAL A 19 -2.94 9.24 6.96
C VAL A 19 -3.59 9.84 8.20
N GLY A 20 -2.94 10.85 8.80
CA GLY A 20 -3.25 11.23 10.17
C GLY A 20 -3.01 10.03 11.09
N ASP A 21 -4.00 9.69 11.89
CA ASP A 21 -3.97 8.53 12.80
C ASP A 21 -4.57 7.26 12.18
N ILE A 22 -4.92 7.30 10.89
CA ILE A 22 -5.52 6.16 10.18
C ILE A 22 -4.41 5.30 9.58
N PRO A 23 -4.22 4.05 10.04
CA PRO A 23 -3.29 3.12 9.43
C PRO A 23 -3.87 2.55 8.13
N GLY A 24 -2.98 2.24 7.20
CA GLY A 24 -3.32 1.54 5.97
C GLY A 24 -2.13 0.75 5.44
N VAL A 25 -2.42 -0.08 4.46
CA VAL A 25 -1.41 -0.82 3.71
C VAL A 25 -1.65 -0.58 2.23
N LEU A 26 -0.58 -0.30 1.50
CA LEU A 26 -0.58 -0.12 0.06
C LEU A 26 0.15 -1.30 -0.57
N TRP A 27 -0.55 -2.05 -1.42
CA TRP A 27 0.05 -3.08 -2.26
C TRP A 27 0.24 -2.53 -3.67
N THR A 28 1.45 -2.63 -4.19
CA THR A 28 1.75 -2.35 -5.60
C THR A 28 2.53 -3.50 -6.20
N PRO A 29 2.53 -3.67 -7.54
CA PRO A 29 3.57 -4.47 -8.19
C PRO A 29 4.96 -4.00 -7.75
N ALA A 30 5.88 -4.93 -7.52
CA ALA A 30 7.26 -4.63 -7.12
C ALA A 30 8.01 -3.87 -8.22
N GLU A 31 7.67 -4.21 -9.47
CA GLU A 31 8.20 -3.66 -10.72
C GLU A 31 7.08 -3.00 -11.53
N GLY A 32 7.45 -2.02 -12.37
CA GLY A 32 6.52 -1.32 -13.25
C GLY A 32 6.13 0.08 -12.76
N SER A 33 6.40 1.07 -13.61
CA SER A 33 6.16 2.48 -13.37
C SER A 33 4.92 3.00 -14.12
N GLY A 34 4.39 4.13 -13.65
CA GLY A 34 3.28 4.83 -14.29
C GLY A 34 1.94 4.77 -13.53
N PRO A 35 0.94 5.55 -13.99
CA PRO A 35 -0.40 5.56 -13.41
C PRO A 35 -1.07 4.18 -13.49
N ARG A 36 -1.79 3.81 -12.44
CA ARG A 36 -2.55 2.56 -12.36
C ARG A 36 -3.84 2.77 -11.57
N PRO A 37 -4.90 2.01 -11.85
CA PRO A 37 -6.10 2.04 -11.02
C PRO A 37 -5.76 1.74 -9.56
N LEU A 38 -6.43 2.44 -8.64
CA LEU A 38 -6.36 2.18 -7.21
C LEU A 38 -7.67 1.56 -6.76
N VAL A 39 -7.57 0.43 -6.07
CA VAL A 39 -8.70 -0.18 -5.35
C VAL A 39 -8.53 0.17 -3.87
N LEU A 40 -9.54 0.83 -3.29
CA LEU A 40 -9.58 1.15 -1.87
C LEU A 40 -10.57 0.22 -1.16
N ILE A 41 -10.09 -0.49 -0.15
CA ILE A 41 -10.89 -1.43 0.64
C ILE A 41 -10.75 -1.03 2.11
N GLY A 42 -11.87 -0.75 2.76
CA GLY A 42 -11.94 -0.67 4.21
C GLY A 42 -12.35 -2.04 4.75
N HIS A 43 -11.70 -2.50 5.81
CA HIS A 43 -12.17 -3.71 6.50
C HIS A 43 -13.58 -3.45 7.05
N GLY A 44 -14.42 -4.49 7.06
CA GLY A 44 -15.67 -4.48 7.82
C GLY A 44 -15.39 -4.51 9.33
N GLY A 45 -16.44 -4.33 10.14
CA GLY A 45 -16.36 -4.47 11.60
C GLY A 45 -15.90 -5.86 12.03
#